data_AF-A0A969SQ63-F1
#
_entry.id   AF-A0A969SQ63-F1
#
_cell.length_a   1.000
_cell.length_b   1.000
_cell.length_c   1.000
_cell.angle_alpha   90.00
_cell.angle_beta   90.00
_cell.angle_gamma   90.00
#
_symmetry.space_group_name_H-M   'P 1'
#
loop_
_entity.id
_entity.type
_entity.pdbx_description
1 polymer ?
#
loop_
_entity_poly.entity_id
_entity_poly.type
_entity_poly.pdbx_seq_one_letter_code
_entity_poly.pdbx_strand_id
1 'polypeptide(L)'
;MATINFKIRGNRPSFDVDLHVDTPTGTTVQSVTLPMSGSTGFSGVTDGNYYIVATDIENNVTFQSVNIVVPTTTTTTTTTTTTTTLPPMKFWLGTNQSKLIRSDNNGISWVDKSIPFMMSSLQNMSFRNNSGFVIHNDFNSINVTTDGGDNWVNKTYSLPIGNFISIYAVTEQLLFSAPTFSANIFRSTDGANSWTQINTGIPNIAVQHWHFANINIGYGLYRVPSTTTAVLIKTIDGGNTWTNISAGLQPISSPNWGYNDITINVAGTGYLIRSMPTSADVLLKTTNGGATFTAPVTTPSGIDTLHTVNQFANGTVIVIGNTVANIARFARSTDGGLNWVYTDAPAGYRSWYGSPSTLFTDENTGVTMMFQDKIVYTTDQGVTWNFTTTPLLSATHYGRVLGAAQLPLT
;
A
#
# COMPACT_ATOMS: atom_id res chain seq x y z
N MET A 1 23.40 -7.54 -42.88
CA MET A 1 22.37 -6.58 -42.45
C MET A 1 21.36 -7.37 -41.64
N ALA A 2 21.19 -7.05 -40.36
CA ALA A 2 20.13 -7.66 -39.55
C ALA A 2 18.78 -7.08 -40.01
N THR A 3 17.78 -7.93 -40.15
CA THR A 3 16.40 -7.50 -40.42
C THR A 3 15.63 -7.56 -39.12
N ILE A 4 14.98 -6.45 -38.76
CA ILE A 4 14.21 -6.34 -37.52
C ILE A 4 12.73 -6.35 -37.90
N ASN A 5 12.01 -7.34 -37.39
CA ASN A 5 10.58 -7.53 -37.65
C ASN A 5 9.79 -7.44 -36.34
N PHE A 6 8.67 -6.71 -36.37
CA PHE A 6 7.79 -6.56 -35.22
C PHE A 6 6.48 -7.31 -35.46
N LYS A 7 6.03 -8.08 -34.45
CA LYS A 7 4.75 -8.79 -34.51
C LYS A 7 3.94 -8.50 -33.24
N ILE A 8 2.73 -7.96 -33.43
CA ILE A 8 1.76 -7.72 -32.35
C ILE A 8 0.86 -8.95 -32.23
N ARG A 9 0.64 -9.45 -31.00
CA ARG A 9 -0.30 -10.55 -30.72
C ARG A 9 -1.13 -10.26 -29.46
N GLY A 10 -2.41 -10.62 -29.49
CA GLY A 10 -3.29 -10.60 -28.29
C GLY A 10 -4.71 -10.08 -28.55
N ASN A 11 -5.63 -10.40 -27.62
CA ASN A 11 -6.97 -9.83 -27.50
C ASN A 11 -7.10 -9.15 -26.11
N ARG A 12 -7.90 -8.08 -26.04
CA ARG A 12 -8.02 -7.16 -24.88
C ARG A 12 -8.16 -7.89 -23.52
N PRO A 13 -7.50 -7.40 -22.43
CA PRO A 13 -7.04 -6.03 -22.21
C PRO A 13 -5.51 -5.77 -22.25
N SER A 14 -4.70 -6.73 -22.72
CA SER A 14 -3.24 -6.55 -22.93
C SER A 14 -2.84 -7.00 -24.33
N PHE A 15 -1.72 -6.49 -24.84
CA PHE A 15 -1.08 -7.02 -26.05
C PHE A 15 0.41 -7.26 -25.79
N ASP A 16 0.94 -8.30 -26.45
CA ASP A 16 2.34 -8.65 -26.40
C ASP A 16 3.03 -8.17 -27.68
N VAL A 17 4.22 -7.58 -27.52
CA VAL A 17 5.09 -7.19 -28.63
C VAL A 17 6.32 -8.08 -28.62
N ASP A 18 6.50 -8.83 -29.70
CA ASP A 18 7.70 -9.64 -29.92
C ASP A 18 8.69 -8.90 -30.82
N LEU A 19 9.90 -8.66 -30.31
CA LEU A 19 11.03 -8.20 -31.12
C LEU A 19 11.75 -9.43 -31.69
N HIS A 20 11.74 -9.58 -33.03
CA HIS A 20 12.55 -10.59 -33.72
C HIS A 20 13.76 -9.92 -34.36
N VAL A 21 14.96 -10.32 -33.94
CA VAL A 21 16.22 -9.89 -34.55
C VAL A 21 16.85 -11.08 -35.25
N ASP A 22 16.79 -11.08 -36.58
CA ASP A 22 17.44 -12.10 -37.40
C ASP A 22 18.90 -11.71 -37.66
N THR A 23 19.83 -12.42 -37.00
CA THR A 23 21.27 -12.28 -37.23
C THR A 23 21.82 -13.48 -38.01
N PRO A 24 22.99 -13.36 -38.66
CA PRO A 24 23.61 -14.49 -39.38
C PRO A 24 23.89 -15.72 -38.50
N THR A 25 23.91 -15.56 -37.17
CA THR A 25 24.19 -16.62 -36.18
C THR A 25 22.93 -17.17 -35.50
N GLY A 26 21.73 -16.66 -35.84
CA GLY A 26 20.45 -17.11 -35.28
C GLY A 26 19.50 -15.96 -34.95
N THR A 27 18.25 -16.31 -34.63
CA THR A 27 17.20 -15.36 -34.27
C THR A 27 17.08 -15.26 -32.75
N THR A 28 17.17 -14.06 -32.20
CA THR A 28 16.87 -13.80 -30.78
C THR A 28 15.48 -13.17 -30.70
N VAL A 29 14.65 -13.67 -29.78
CA VAL A 29 13.30 -13.15 -29.54
C VAL A 29 13.20 -12.65 -28.11
N GLN A 30 12.75 -11.40 -27.95
CA GLN A 30 12.46 -10.82 -26.65
C GLN A 30 11.03 -10.29 -26.65
N SER A 31 10.24 -10.68 -25.65
CA SER A 31 8.82 -10.36 -25.53
C SER A 31 8.58 -9.34 -24.42
N VAL A 32 7.74 -8.34 -24.67
CA VAL A 32 7.30 -7.36 -23.67
C VAL A 32 5.79 -7.26 -23.68
N THR A 33 5.18 -7.33 -22.50
CA THR A 33 3.75 -7.14 -22.29
C THR A 33 3.48 -5.71 -21.83
N LEU A 34 2.62 -4.98 -22.54
CA LEU A 34 2.27 -3.59 -22.20
C LEU A 34 0.80 -3.48 -21.75
N PRO A 35 0.51 -2.79 -20.63
CA PRO A 35 -0.86 -2.44 -20.24
C PRO A 35 -1.37 -1.22 -21.04
N MET A 36 -2.66 -1.18 -21.37
CA MET A 36 -3.25 -0.01 -22.05
C MET A 36 -3.47 1.16 -21.08
N SER A 37 -2.54 2.12 -21.05
CA SER A 37 -2.81 3.57 -21.02
C SER A 37 -1.50 4.36 -20.90
N GLY A 38 -1.14 5.13 -21.94
CA GLY A 38 -0.09 6.17 -21.87
C GLY A 38 1.28 5.69 -21.34
N SER A 39 1.61 4.43 -21.53
CA SER A 39 2.80 3.82 -20.94
C SER A 39 3.98 3.88 -21.91
N THR A 40 5.13 4.37 -21.47
CA THR A 40 6.41 4.04 -22.07
C THR A 40 6.89 2.71 -21.49
N GLY A 41 7.15 1.72 -22.36
CA GLY A 41 7.69 0.42 -21.95
C GLY A 41 9.06 0.22 -22.58
N PHE A 42 10.01 -0.31 -21.82
CA PHE A 42 11.35 -0.64 -22.31
C PHE A 42 11.48 -2.14 -22.55
N SER A 43 12.04 -2.56 -23.69
CA SER A 43 13.06 -3.63 -23.67
C SER A 43 13.85 -3.74 -24.98
N GLY A 44 15.14 -4.07 -24.83
CA GLY A 44 15.97 -4.70 -25.85
C GLY A 44 17.32 -4.01 -26.09
N VAL A 45 18.41 -4.73 -25.81
CA VAL A 45 19.78 -4.38 -26.23
C VAL A 45 20.25 -5.44 -27.21
N THR A 46 20.65 -5.05 -28.41
CA THR A 46 21.43 -5.89 -29.33
C THR A 46 22.34 -4.99 -30.15
N ASP A 47 23.59 -5.41 -30.33
CA ASP A 47 24.64 -4.70 -31.08
C ASP A 47 24.89 -3.23 -30.65
N GLY A 48 24.75 -2.94 -29.36
CA GLY A 48 25.05 -1.63 -28.79
C GLY A 48 23.99 -0.54 -29.00
N ASN A 49 22.83 -0.88 -29.58
CA ASN A 49 21.72 0.06 -29.80
C ASN A 49 20.56 -0.20 -28.83
N TYR A 50 19.90 0.89 -28.40
CA TYR A 50 18.71 0.87 -27.54
C TYR A 50 17.48 1.28 -28.35
N TYR A 51 16.36 0.60 -28.11
CA TYR A 51 15.08 0.89 -28.77
C TYR A 51 14.01 1.28 -27.74
N ILE A 52 13.30 2.37 -28.00
CA ILE A 52 12.20 2.85 -27.16
C ILE A 52 10.88 2.55 -27.87
N VAL A 53 9.94 1.96 -27.13
CA VAL A 53 8.56 1.75 -27.57
C VAL A 53 7.65 2.67 -26.75
N ALA A 54 6.95 3.57 -27.43
CA ALA A 54 5.99 4.47 -26.80
C ALA A 54 4.61 4.31 -27.45
N THR A 55 3.57 4.29 -26.61
CA THR A 55 2.18 4.32 -27.06
C THR A 55 1.49 5.58 -26.59
N ASP A 56 0.82 6.29 -27.49
CA ASP A 56 0.00 7.45 -27.14
C ASP A 56 -1.37 7.06 -26.56
N ILE A 57 -2.16 8.06 -26.15
CA ILE A 57 -3.52 7.87 -25.60
C ILE A 57 -4.52 7.31 -26.63
N GLU A 58 -4.18 7.35 -27.91
CA GLU A 58 -4.97 6.78 -29.02
C GLU A 58 -4.50 5.37 -29.40
N ASN A 59 -3.46 4.85 -28.73
CA ASN A 59 -2.82 3.56 -28.94
C ASN A 59 -1.99 3.46 -30.23
N ASN A 60 -1.50 4.58 -30.76
CA ASN A 60 -0.51 4.55 -31.82
C ASN A 60 0.84 4.13 -31.22
N VAL A 61 1.43 3.06 -31.77
CA VAL A 61 2.75 2.57 -31.36
C VAL A 61 3.81 3.29 -32.19
N THR A 62 4.73 3.99 -31.51
CA THR A 62 5.89 4.64 -32.13
C THR A 62 7.18 3.96 -31.68
N PHE A 63 8.10 3.78 -32.62
CA PHE A 63 9.41 3.17 -32.39
C PHE A 63 10.50 4.23 -32.62
N GLN A 64 11.39 4.39 -31.64
CA GLN A 64 12.56 5.26 -31.78
C GLN A 64 13.84 4.47 -31.50
N SER A 65 14.75 4.41 -32.48
CA SER A 65 16.09 3.87 -32.31
C SER A 65 17.03 4.95 -31.76
N VAL A 66 17.78 4.65 -30.70
CA VAL A 66 18.82 5.53 -30.15
C VAL A 66 20.18 4.84 -30.30
N ASN A 67 21.05 5.42 -31.14
CA ASN A 67 22.45 5.00 -31.26
C ASN A 67 23.26 5.65 -30.13
N ILE A 68 23.83 4.86 -29.24
CA ILE A 68 24.78 5.35 -28.21
C ILE A 68 26.18 5.01 -28.69
N VAL A 69 26.96 6.03 -29.08
CA VAL A 69 28.37 5.85 -29.47
C VAL A 69 29.22 5.78 -28.21
N VAL A 70 29.73 4.60 -27.86
CA VAL A 70 30.71 4.42 -26.79
C VAL A 70 32.12 4.62 -27.36
N PRO A 71 32.96 5.55 -26.85
CA PRO A 71 34.32 5.73 -27.35
C PRO A 71 35.19 4.50 -27.06
N THR A 72 35.85 3.97 -28.09
CA THR A 72 36.80 2.86 -27.97
C THR A 72 38.17 3.39 -27.54
N THR A 73 38.41 3.52 -26.24
CA THR A 73 39.77 3.54 -25.68
C THR A 73 39.89 2.44 -24.64
N THR A 74 40.82 1.53 -24.88
CA THR A 74 41.13 0.38 -24.01
C THR A 74 41.61 0.88 -22.66
N THR A 75 40.67 1.09 -21.76
CA THR A 75 40.90 1.42 -20.35
C THR A 75 40.26 0.29 -19.58
N THR A 76 41.03 -0.41 -18.74
CA THR A 76 40.54 -1.47 -17.85
C THR A 76 39.30 -0.95 -17.12
N THR A 77 38.12 -1.32 -17.61
CA THR A 77 36.87 -0.77 -17.10
C THR A 77 36.45 -1.66 -15.97
N THR A 78 36.77 -1.26 -14.74
CA THR A 78 36.07 -1.76 -13.57
C THR A 78 34.60 -1.42 -13.78
N THR A 79 33.77 -2.43 -14.03
CA THR A 79 32.32 -2.25 -14.12
C THR A 79 31.81 -1.90 -12.72
N THR A 80 31.93 -0.64 -12.33
CA THR A 80 31.14 -0.10 -11.23
C THR A 80 29.71 -0.02 -11.75
N THR A 81 28.91 -1.04 -11.43
CA THR A 81 27.47 -0.91 -11.32
C THR A 81 27.20 0.22 -10.35
N THR A 82 27.01 1.43 -10.85
CA THR A 82 26.43 2.52 -10.07
C THR A 82 24.97 2.16 -9.85
N THR A 83 24.69 1.44 -8.77
CA THR A 83 23.35 1.35 -8.21
C THR A 83 22.92 2.79 -7.91
N THR A 84 22.05 3.36 -8.72
CA THR A 84 21.36 4.60 -8.36
C THR A 84 20.54 4.27 -7.12
N THR A 85 21.08 4.57 -5.95
CA THR A 85 20.36 4.42 -4.69
C THR A 85 19.17 5.35 -4.76
N LEU A 86 17.95 4.80 -4.75
CA LEU A 86 16.74 5.60 -4.65
C LEU A 86 16.87 6.54 -3.44
N PRO A 87 16.38 7.79 -3.53
CA PRO A 87 16.39 8.69 -2.39
C PRO A 87 15.64 8.03 -1.22
N PRO A 88 16.10 8.26 0.01
CA PRO A 88 15.45 7.68 1.17
C PRO A 88 13.99 8.14 1.27
N MET A 89 13.13 7.23 1.69
CA MET A 89 11.70 7.47 1.85
C MET A 89 11.40 8.03 3.23
N LYS A 90 10.40 8.92 3.29
CA LYS A 90 9.91 9.49 4.54
C LYS A 90 8.78 8.64 5.12
N PHE A 91 8.81 8.42 6.43
CA PHE A 91 7.72 7.75 7.15
C PHE A 91 7.21 8.63 8.28
N TRP A 92 5.92 8.56 8.57
CA TRP A 92 5.28 9.33 9.64
C TRP A 92 4.47 8.42 10.56
N LEU A 93 4.88 8.30 11.82
CA LEU A 93 4.11 7.53 12.80
C LEU A 93 3.44 8.46 13.78
N GLY A 94 2.22 8.10 14.17
CA GLY A 94 1.51 8.80 15.22
C GLY A 94 1.36 7.94 16.47
N THR A 95 1.22 8.59 17.61
CA THR A 95 0.99 7.89 18.88
C THR A 95 -0.37 8.22 19.45
N ASN A 96 -0.86 7.34 20.32
CA ASN A 96 -2.05 7.57 21.13
C ASN A 96 -1.98 8.83 22.02
N GLN A 97 -0.79 9.39 22.25
CA GLN A 97 -0.58 10.64 22.99
C GLN A 97 -0.51 11.86 22.06
N SER A 98 -1.01 11.75 20.83
CA SER A 98 -0.98 12.83 19.82
C SER A 98 0.42 13.29 19.42
N LYS A 99 1.44 12.45 19.62
CA LYS A 99 2.79 12.71 19.12
C LYS A 99 2.93 12.23 17.68
N LEU A 100 3.70 12.97 16.89
CA LEU A 100 4.09 12.61 15.54
C LEU A 100 5.61 12.43 15.48
N ILE A 101 6.07 11.32 14.93
CA ILE A 101 7.49 11.08 14.68
C ILE A 101 7.70 10.85 13.19
N ARG A 102 8.86 11.27 12.69
CA ARG A 102 9.23 11.16 11.29
C ARG A 102 10.56 10.43 11.12
N SER A 103 10.65 9.57 10.11
CA SER A 103 11.91 9.10 9.57
C SER A 103 12.15 9.73 8.20
N ASP A 104 13.38 10.15 7.95
CA ASP A 104 13.85 10.67 6.65
C ASP A 104 14.83 9.70 5.95
N ASN A 105 14.92 8.46 6.45
CA ASN A 105 15.92 7.47 6.04
C ASN A 105 15.39 6.03 6.07
N ASN A 106 14.26 5.77 5.40
CA ASN A 106 13.70 4.41 5.26
C ASN A 106 13.33 3.73 6.58
N GLY A 107 12.98 4.50 7.61
CA GLY A 107 12.61 3.98 8.92
C GLY A 107 13.80 3.61 9.82
N ILE A 108 15.04 3.89 9.40
CA ILE A 108 16.26 3.57 10.16
C ILE A 108 16.34 4.38 11.46
N SER A 109 16.12 5.70 11.38
CA SER A 109 16.07 6.59 12.54
C SER A 109 14.87 7.53 12.49
N TRP A 110 14.51 8.04 13.66
CA TRP A 110 13.26 8.75 13.90
C TRP A 110 13.50 10.02 14.72
N VAL A 111 12.81 11.09 14.34
CA VAL A 111 12.83 12.38 15.03
C VAL A 111 11.43 12.75 15.50
N ASP A 112 11.32 13.32 16.69
CA ASP A 112 10.05 13.90 17.16
C ASP A 112 9.72 15.14 16.33
N LYS A 113 8.53 15.12 15.71
CA LYS A 113 7.95 16.20 14.91
C LYS A 113 6.59 16.62 15.43
N SER A 114 6.33 16.33 16.71
CA SER A 114 5.09 16.69 17.37
C SER A 114 4.90 18.20 17.33
N ILE A 115 3.73 18.62 16.83
CA ILE A 115 3.39 20.02 16.67
C ILE A 115 2.73 20.49 17.98
N PRO A 116 3.08 21.69 18.51
CA PRO A 116 2.50 22.22 19.77
C PRO A 116 0.98 22.45 19.76
N PHE A 117 0.30 22.33 18.62
CA PHE A 117 -1.13 22.63 18.47
C PHE A 117 -2.07 21.44 18.74
N MET A 118 -1.52 20.28 19.10
CA MET A 118 -2.28 19.05 19.33
C MET A 118 -2.87 19.01 20.76
N MET A 119 -3.80 19.90 21.10
CA MET A 119 -4.56 19.75 22.35
C MET A 119 -5.59 18.62 22.28
N SER A 120 -5.81 18.04 21.10
CA SER A 120 -6.80 17.01 20.82
C SER A 120 -6.16 15.68 20.39
N SER A 121 -6.86 14.58 20.62
CA SER A 121 -6.40 13.23 20.31
C SER A 121 -6.29 13.00 18.80
N LEU A 122 -5.09 12.71 18.31
CA LEU A 122 -4.82 12.27 16.93
C LEU A 122 -5.66 11.03 16.61
N GLN A 123 -6.55 11.12 15.62
CA GLN A 123 -7.42 10.00 15.23
C GLN A 123 -6.82 9.17 14.12
N ASN A 124 -6.43 9.83 13.04
CA ASN A 124 -5.90 9.17 11.86
C ASN A 124 -5.09 10.14 11.02
N MET A 125 -4.29 9.60 10.12
CA MET A 125 -3.50 10.35 9.16
C MET A 125 -3.50 9.60 7.84
N SER A 126 -3.16 10.30 6.76
CA SER A 126 -2.86 9.67 5.50
C SER A 126 -1.94 10.59 4.73
N PHE A 127 -1.04 9.99 3.94
CA PHE A 127 -0.14 10.73 3.08
C PHE A 127 -0.23 10.18 1.66
N ARG A 128 -0.03 11.09 0.71
CA ARG A 128 0.23 10.76 -0.69
C ARG A 128 1.29 11.71 -1.21
N ASN A 129 2.40 11.17 -1.68
CA ASN A 129 3.59 11.95 -2.03
C ASN A 129 3.98 12.89 -0.86
N ASN A 130 4.13 14.19 -1.14
CA ASN A 130 4.39 15.23 -0.15
C ASN A 130 3.12 15.77 0.54
N SER A 131 1.93 15.38 0.10
CA SER A 131 0.69 15.82 0.74
C SER A 131 0.33 14.92 1.91
N GLY A 132 0.05 15.52 3.06
CA GLY A 132 -0.33 14.81 4.28
C GLY A 132 -1.59 15.40 4.90
N PHE A 133 -2.38 14.53 5.51
CA PHE A 133 -3.70 14.84 6.00
C PHE A 133 -3.85 14.21 7.38
N VAL A 134 -4.15 15.00 8.40
CA VAL A 134 -4.28 14.53 9.79
C VAL A 134 -5.61 14.97 10.35
N ILE A 135 -6.37 14.03 10.89
CA ILE A 135 -7.65 14.27 11.56
C ILE A 135 -7.54 14.06 13.07
N HIS A 136 -8.34 14.83 13.81
CA HIS A 136 -8.32 14.89 15.28
C HIS A 136 -9.75 14.78 15.82
N ASN A 137 -9.86 14.48 17.12
CA ASN A 137 -11.16 14.35 17.79
C ASN A 137 -11.98 15.64 17.87
N ASP A 138 -11.39 16.82 17.62
CA ASP A 138 -12.06 18.10 17.88
C ASP A 138 -12.21 18.99 16.63
N PHE A 139 -13.36 19.68 16.58
CA PHE A 139 -13.68 20.82 15.71
C PHE A 139 -13.85 20.54 14.20
N ASN A 140 -14.11 19.30 13.80
CA ASN A 140 -14.25 18.92 12.38
C ASN A 140 -13.11 19.52 11.53
N SER A 141 -11.90 19.49 12.09
CA SER A 141 -10.72 20.13 11.51
C SER A 141 -9.77 19.07 10.96
N ILE A 142 -8.99 19.48 9.96
CA ILE A 142 -7.95 18.66 9.37
C ILE A 142 -6.67 19.50 9.28
N ASN A 143 -5.55 18.93 9.69
CA ASN A 143 -4.24 19.52 9.42
C ASN A 143 -3.74 18.97 8.08
N VAL A 144 -3.29 19.87 7.21
CA VAL A 144 -2.81 19.54 5.87
C VAL A 144 -1.37 20.03 5.70
N THR A 145 -0.55 19.22 5.05
CA THR A 145 0.78 19.58 4.59
C THR A 145 0.88 19.30 3.09
N THR A 146 1.73 20.04 2.38
CA THR A 146 2.08 19.80 0.97
C THR A 146 3.59 19.66 0.77
N ASP A 147 4.37 19.64 1.85
CA ASP A 147 5.84 19.60 1.86
C ASP A 147 6.39 18.41 2.65
N GLY A 148 5.60 17.33 2.76
CA GLY A 148 6.01 16.11 3.45
C GLY A 148 6.01 16.26 4.97
N GLY A 149 5.21 17.19 5.50
CA GLY A 149 5.01 17.44 6.92
C GLY A 149 6.08 18.32 7.57
N ASP A 150 6.83 19.10 6.77
CA ASP A 150 7.73 20.13 7.29
C ASP A 150 6.93 21.32 7.80
N ASN A 151 5.84 21.69 7.12
CA ASN A 151 4.87 22.68 7.56
C ASN A 151 3.44 22.12 7.50
N TRP A 152 2.60 22.54 8.45
CA TRP A 152 1.21 22.11 8.56
C TRP A 152 0.28 23.32 8.66
N VAL A 153 -0.82 23.25 7.92
CA VAL A 153 -1.89 24.25 7.91
C VAL A 153 -3.16 23.60 8.49
N ASN A 154 -3.73 24.20 9.53
CA ASN A 154 -5.02 23.76 10.05
C ASN A 154 -6.16 24.33 9.18
N LYS A 155 -7.00 23.44 8.64
CA LYS A 155 -8.25 23.80 7.97
C LYS A 155 -9.42 23.53 8.92
N THR A 156 -9.73 24.49 9.77
CA THR A 156 -10.86 24.41 10.72
C THR A 156 -12.19 24.34 9.97
N TYR A 157 -13.13 23.53 10.46
CA TYR A 157 -14.49 23.37 9.89
C TYR A 157 -14.54 22.91 8.43
N SER A 158 -13.47 22.32 7.92
CA SER A 158 -13.44 21.75 6.57
C SER A 158 -14.20 20.43 6.51
N LEU A 159 -14.14 19.61 7.57
CA LEU A 159 -14.97 18.42 7.67
C LEU A 159 -16.39 18.79 8.08
N PRO A 160 -17.39 18.03 7.62
CA PRO A 160 -18.76 18.12 8.14
C PRO A 160 -18.84 17.81 9.65
N ILE A 161 -19.96 18.12 10.28
CA ILE A 161 -20.14 17.80 11.71
C ILE A 161 -20.19 16.28 11.89
N GLY A 162 -19.22 15.73 12.62
CA GLY A 162 -19.15 14.31 12.91
C GLY A 162 -17.84 13.89 13.59
N ASN A 163 -17.86 12.71 14.23
CA ASN A 163 -16.66 12.14 14.83
C ASN A 163 -15.91 11.28 13.81
N PHE A 164 -15.00 11.90 13.06
CA PHE A 164 -14.20 11.24 12.01
C PHE A 164 -13.07 10.40 12.60
N ILE A 165 -12.99 9.12 12.19
CA ILE A 165 -11.97 8.17 12.68
C ILE A 165 -11.08 7.61 11.60
N SER A 166 -11.42 7.83 10.33
CA SER A 166 -10.60 7.39 9.20
C SER A 166 -10.42 8.51 8.21
N ILE A 167 -9.21 8.60 7.66
CA ILE A 167 -8.90 9.40 6.48
C ILE A 167 -8.00 8.57 5.57
N TYR A 168 -8.25 8.64 4.27
CA TYR A 168 -7.46 7.91 3.27
C TYR A 168 -7.24 8.79 2.05
N ALA A 169 -5.97 8.99 1.68
CA ALA A 169 -5.55 9.77 0.52
C ALA A 169 -5.24 8.85 -0.65
N VAL A 170 -6.11 8.86 -1.67
CA VAL A 170 -5.89 8.11 -2.92
C VAL A 170 -4.94 8.89 -3.83
N THR A 171 -5.18 10.19 -3.94
CA THR A 171 -4.28 11.17 -4.53
C THR A 171 -4.08 12.34 -3.57
N GLU A 172 -3.30 13.35 -3.95
CA GLU A 172 -3.19 14.60 -3.20
C GLU A 172 -4.52 15.38 -3.16
N GLN A 173 -5.44 15.10 -4.09
CA GLN A 173 -6.72 15.79 -4.21
C GLN A 173 -7.90 14.90 -3.83
N LEU A 174 -7.85 13.60 -4.15
CA LEU A 174 -8.91 12.63 -3.93
C LEU A 174 -8.74 11.95 -2.56
N LEU A 175 -9.64 12.28 -1.63
CA LEU A 175 -9.60 11.79 -0.25
C LEU A 175 -10.94 11.19 0.15
N PHE A 176 -10.90 10.23 1.07
CA PHE A 176 -12.06 9.65 1.71
C PHE A 176 -11.96 9.76 3.22
N SER A 177 -13.09 10.00 3.89
CA SER A 177 -13.16 10.04 5.33
C SER A 177 -14.53 9.55 5.81
N ALA A 178 -14.57 8.82 6.91
CA ALA A 178 -15.81 8.31 7.48
C ALA A 178 -15.84 8.49 9.01
N PRO A 179 -16.99 8.87 9.59
CA PRO A 179 -17.17 8.98 11.02
C PRO A 179 -17.58 7.66 11.69
N THR A 180 -17.31 7.52 12.98
CA THR A 180 -17.45 6.26 13.76
C THR A 180 -18.86 5.70 13.79
N PHE A 181 -19.87 6.57 13.72
CA PHE A 181 -21.27 6.23 14.03
C PHE A 181 -22.28 6.80 13.03
N SER A 182 -21.84 7.14 11.81
CA SER A 182 -22.80 7.47 10.75
C SER A 182 -22.49 6.71 9.46
N ALA A 183 -23.52 6.48 8.66
CA ALA A 183 -23.49 5.86 7.32
C ALA A 183 -22.57 6.53 6.30
N ASN A 184 -21.98 7.66 6.66
CA ASN A 184 -21.66 8.67 5.68
C ASN A 184 -20.20 8.52 5.29
N ILE A 185 -19.96 8.17 4.03
CA ILE A 185 -18.65 8.33 3.44
C ILE A 185 -18.57 9.75 2.88
N PHE A 186 -17.54 10.48 3.24
CA PHE A 186 -17.25 11.80 2.69
C PHE A 186 -16.08 11.71 1.74
N ARG A 187 -16.20 12.38 0.60
CA ARG A 187 -15.18 12.46 -0.45
C ARG A 187 -14.78 13.90 -0.69
N SER A 188 -13.48 14.14 -0.76
CA SER A 188 -12.92 15.41 -1.23
C SER A 188 -12.22 15.16 -2.57
N THR A 189 -12.30 16.13 -3.48
CA THR A 189 -11.58 16.16 -4.77
C THR A 189 -10.68 17.38 -4.91
N ASP A 190 -10.47 18.10 -3.82
CA ASP A 190 -9.78 19.38 -3.79
C ASP A 190 -8.78 19.47 -2.63
N GLY A 191 -8.28 18.32 -2.16
CA GLY A 191 -7.25 18.28 -1.11
C GLY A 191 -7.77 18.74 0.25
N ALA A 192 -8.95 18.24 0.64
CA ALA A 192 -9.65 18.57 1.88
C ALA A 192 -10.05 20.04 2.02
N ASN A 193 -10.27 20.77 0.91
CA ASN A 193 -10.87 22.11 0.98
C ASN A 193 -12.38 22.02 1.15
N SER A 194 -13.02 21.05 0.50
CA SER A 194 -14.43 20.74 0.66
C SER A 194 -14.68 19.23 0.63
N TRP A 195 -15.80 18.82 1.21
CA TRP A 195 -16.21 17.43 1.32
C TRP A 195 -17.65 17.26 0.87
N THR A 196 -17.88 16.29 -0.01
CA THR A 196 -19.21 15.89 -0.46
C THR A 196 -19.55 14.55 0.19
N GLN A 197 -20.74 14.45 0.76
CA GLN A 197 -21.26 13.19 1.28
C GLN A 197 -21.67 12.27 0.12
N ILE A 198 -21.25 11.01 0.18
CA ILE A 198 -21.57 9.97 -0.79
C ILE A 198 -22.26 8.85 -0.04
N ASN A 199 -23.56 8.69 -0.28
CA ASN A 199 -24.38 7.64 0.33
C ASN A 199 -24.88 6.61 -0.70
N THR A 200 -24.66 6.86 -2.00
CA THR A 200 -25.25 6.03 -3.06
C THR A 200 -24.65 4.62 -3.03
N GLY A 201 -25.50 3.63 -2.74
CA GLY A 201 -25.14 2.22 -2.70
C GLY A 201 -24.38 1.76 -1.44
N ILE A 202 -24.32 2.61 -0.41
CA ILE A 202 -23.62 2.33 0.85
C ILE A 202 -24.66 2.00 1.94
N PRO A 203 -24.58 0.82 2.60
CA PRO A 203 -25.40 0.55 3.78
C PRO A 203 -25.03 1.49 4.95
N ASN A 204 -25.92 1.70 5.92
CA ASN A 204 -25.72 2.66 7.03
C ASN A 204 -24.64 2.19 8.01
N ILE A 205 -23.37 2.32 7.62
CA ILE A 205 -22.21 1.83 8.37
C ILE A 205 -20.99 2.75 8.19
N ALA A 206 -20.13 2.81 9.20
CA ALA A 206 -18.81 3.46 9.08
C ALA A 206 -17.86 2.61 8.22
N VAL A 207 -16.70 3.13 7.80
CA VAL A 207 -15.65 2.33 7.15
C VAL A 207 -14.39 2.37 8.01
N GLN A 208 -13.84 1.19 8.32
CA GLN A 208 -12.67 1.03 9.18
C GLN A 208 -11.39 0.81 8.39
N HIS A 209 -11.47 0.04 7.29
CA HIS A 209 -10.33 -0.26 6.44
C HIS A 209 -10.60 0.22 5.01
N TRP A 210 -9.65 0.96 4.48
CA TRP A 210 -9.65 1.47 3.12
C TRP A 210 -8.53 0.81 2.33
N HIS A 211 -8.85 0.35 1.13
CA HIS A 211 -7.84 -0.15 0.20
C HIS A 211 -8.17 0.31 -1.21
N PHE A 212 -7.26 1.03 -1.86
CA PHE A 212 -7.40 1.41 -3.26
C PHE A 212 -6.34 0.70 -4.11
N ALA A 213 -6.80 -0.03 -5.13
CA ALA A 213 -5.94 -0.68 -6.09
C ALA A 213 -5.35 0.34 -7.09
N ASN A 214 -6.14 1.36 -7.42
CA ASN A 214 -5.75 2.53 -8.18
C ASN A 214 -6.74 3.67 -7.91
N ILE A 215 -6.67 4.77 -8.66
CA ILE A 215 -7.55 5.94 -8.47
C ILE A 215 -9.05 5.63 -8.67
N ASN A 216 -9.39 4.61 -9.43
CA ASN A 216 -10.77 4.27 -9.79
C ASN A 216 -11.34 3.11 -8.97
N ILE A 217 -10.51 2.11 -8.67
CA ILE A 217 -10.91 0.87 -8.02
C ILE A 217 -10.50 0.90 -6.56
N GLY A 218 -11.50 0.93 -5.68
CA GLY A 218 -11.32 0.99 -4.24
C GLY A 218 -12.28 0.08 -3.49
N TYR A 219 -11.92 -0.21 -2.25
CA TYR A 219 -12.62 -1.09 -1.34
C TYR A 219 -12.72 -0.43 0.03
N GLY A 220 -13.90 -0.55 0.63
CA GLY A 220 -14.15 -0.19 2.02
C GLY A 220 -14.63 -1.42 2.76
N LEU A 221 -14.00 -1.71 3.89
CA LEU A 221 -14.36 -2.85 4.74
C LEU A 221 -14.76 -2.33 6.12
N TYR A 222 -15.86 -2.87 6.61
CA TYR A 222 -16.41 -2.55 7.91
C TYR A 222 -16.97 -3.76 8.61
N ARG A 223 -16.94 -3.68 9.93
CA ARG A 223 -17.54 -4.64 10.83
C ARG A 223 -18.71 -4.00 11.55
N VAL A 224 -19.89 -4.60 11.43
CA VAL A 224 -21.12 -4.06 12.04
C VAL A 224 -21.11 -4.34 13.55
N PRO A 225 -21.09 -3.31 14.42
CA PRO A 225 -21.04 -3.48 15.86
C PRO A 225 -22.18 -4.35 16.37
N SER A 226 -21.96 -5.12 17.44
CA SER A 226 -22.96 -6.01 18.06
C SER A 226 -23.56 -7.10 17.16
N THR A 227 -23.07 -7.28 15.93
CA THR A 227 -23.54 -8.32 15.01
C THR A 227 -22.39 -9.23 14.55
N THR A 228 -22.76 -10.31 13.87
CA THR A 228 -21.86 -11.23 13.18
C THR A 228 -21.68 -10.88 11.70
N THR A 229 -22.02 -9.65 11.31
CA THR A 229 -21.99 -9.19 9.92
C THR A 229 -20.79 -8.28 9.67
N ALA A 230 -20.11 -8.51 8.55
CA ALA A 230 -19.16 -7.58 7.97
C ALA A 230 -19.67 -7.13 6.61
N VAL A 231 -19.25 -5.93 6.20
CA VAL A 231 -19.62 -5.36 4.91
C VAL A 231 -18.37 -5.00 4.14
N LEU A 232 -18.34 -5.45 2.89
CA LEU A 232 -17.38 -5.04 1.88
C LEU A 232 -18.10 -4.25 0.80
N ILE A 233 -17.66 -3.01 0.59
CA ILE A 233 -18.11 -2.16 -0.51
C ILE A 233 -16.97 -1.95 -1.49
N LYS A 234 -17.32 -1.79 -2.78
CA LYS A 234 -16.38 -1.57 -3.87
C LYS A 234 -16.80 -0.38 -4.72
N THR A 235 -15.84 0.42 -5.13
CA THR A 235 -15.99 1.41 -6.19
C THR A 235 -15.15 1.01 -7.41
N ILE A 236 -15.60 1.43 -8.59
CA ILE A 236 -14.88 1.31 -9.86
C ILE A 236 -14.78 2.65 -10.59
N ASP A 237 -15.22 3.74 -9.96
CA ASP A 237 -15.36 5.08 -10.53
C ASP A 237 -14.71 6.17 -9.65
N GLY A 238 -13.75 5.78 -8.81
CA GLY A 238 -13.03 6.71 -7.92
C GLY A 238 -13.89 7.20 -6.77
N GLY A 239 -14.79 6.34 -6.30
CA GLY A 239 -15.68 6.53 -5.17
C GLY A 239 -16.83 7.50 -5.43
N ASN A 240 -17.19 7.76 -6.69
CA ASN A 240 -18.44 8.47 -7.02
C ASN A 240 -19.65 7.61 -6.66
N THR A 241 -19.56 6.30 -6.89
CA THR A 241 -20.52 5.31 -6.43
C THR A 241 -19.83 4.12 -5.77
N TRP A 242 -20.55 3.47 -4.86
CA TRP A 242 -20.10 2.28 -4.16
C TRP A 242 -21.15 1.18 -4.28
N THR A 243 -20.70 -0.05 -4.44
CA THR A 243 -21.55 -1.24 -4.53
C THR A 243 -21.22 -2.19 -3.39
N ASN A 244 -22.24 -2.68 -2.69
CA ASN A 244 -22.06 -3.72 -1.68
C ASN A 244 -21.75 -5.08 -2.35
N ILE A 245 -20.60 -5.67 -2.02
CA ILE A 245 -20.12 -6.96 -2.53
C ILE A 245 -19.89 -7.97 -1.39
N SER A 246 -20.64 -7.84 -0.30
CA SER A 246 -20.44 -8.64 0.93
C SER A 246 -20.89 -10.09 0.82
N ALA A 247 -21.55 -10.49 -0.28
CA ALA A 247 -22.07 -11.84 -0.47
C ALA A 247 -20.97 -12.91 -0.42
N GLY A 248 -19.73 -12.56 -0.78
CA GLY A 248 -18.56 -13.42 -0.69
C GLY A 248 -17.92 -13.50 0.70
N LEU A 249 -18.36 -12.69 1.67
CA LEU A 249 -17.87 -12.73 3.04
C LEU A 249 -18.61 -13.78 3.85
N GLN A 250 -17.87 -14.57 4.62
CA GLN A 250 -18.48 -15.44 5.62
C GLN A 250 -18.88 -14.63 6.86
N PRO A 251 -19.94 -15.03 7.59
CA PRO A 251 -20.28 -14.45 8.88
C PRO A 251 -19.08 -14.48 9.83
N ILE A 252 -18.88 -13.40 10.57
CA ILE A 252 -17.83 -13.34 11.59
C ILE A 252 -18.36 -13.97 12.89
N SER A 253 -17.53 -14.70 13.58
CA SER A 253 -17.94 -15.53 14.73
C SER A 253 -18.15 -14.75 16.03
N SER A 254 -17.75 -13.47 16.09
CA SER A 254 -17.94 -12.65 17.29
C SER A 254 -18.08 -11.17 16.96
N PRO A 255 -18.90 -10.41 17.73
CA PRO A 255 -18.92 -8.97 17.67
C PRO A 255 -17.65 -8.27 18.18
N ASN A 256 -16.55 -8.97 18.43
CA ASN A 256 -15.23 -8.38 18.73
C ASN A 256 -14.11 -8.86 17.79
N TRP A 257 -14.38 -9.89 16.96
CA TRP A 257 -13.40 -10.53 16.08
C TRP A 257 -13.96 -10.55 14.66
N GLY A 258 -13.21 -10.08 13.66
CA GLY A 258 -13.75 -9.96 12.30
C GLY A 258 -12.66 -9.92 11.26
N TYR A 259 -12.78 -9.02 10.28
CA TYR A 259 -11.78 -8.89 9.23
C TYR A 259 -10.77 -7.80 9.62
N ASN A 260 -9.48 -8.16 9.65
CA ASN A 260 -8.43 -7.29 10.20
C ASN A 260 -7.75 -6.41 9.14
N ASP A 261 -7.64 -6.92 7.91
CA ASP A 261 -7.00 -6.21 6.81
C ASP A 261 -7.39 -6.81 5.45
N ILE A 262 -7.31 -6.01 4.40
CA ILE A 262 -7.65 -6.40 3.03
C ILE A 262 -6.72 -5.73 2.03
N THR A 263 -6.25 -6.50 1.05
CA THR A 263 -5.55 -5.96 -0.12
C THR A 263 -6.06 -6.64 -1.38
N ILE A 264 -6.40 -5.87 -2.41
CA ILE A 264 -6.85 -6.39 -3.72
C ILE A 264 -6.23 -5.55 -4.83
N ASN A 265 -5.47 -6.17 -5.73
CA ASN A 265 -4.84 -5.48 -6.84
C ASN A 265 -5.84 -5.13 -7.98
N VAL A 266 -5.37 -4.38 -8.98
CA VAL A 266 -6.18 -3.93 -10.12
C VAL A 266 -6.71 -5.09 -10.98
N ALA A 267 -6.00 -6.22 -10.99
CA ALA A 267 -6.43 -7.44 -11.67
C ALA A 267 -7.49 -8.23 -10.88
N GLY A 268 -7.87 -7.77 -9.68
CA GLY A 268 -8.86 -8.41 -8.83
C GLY A 268 -8.33 -9.57 -8.00
N THR A 269 -7.02 -9.83 -8.02
CA THR A 269 -6.39 -10.79 -7.09
C THR A 269 -6.09 -10.09 -5.78
N GLY A 270 -6.36 -10.75 -4.66
CA GLY A 270 -6.16 -10.15 -3.36
C GLY A 270 -6.28 -11.11 -2.19
N TYR A 271 -6.06 -10.57 -1.00
CA TYR A 271 -6.08 -11.30 0.26
C TYR A 271 -6.90 -10.55 1.30
N LEU A 272 -7.52 -11.32 2.19
CA LEU A 272 -8.35 -10.83 3.28
C LEU A 272 -8.02 -11.62 4.54
N ILE A 273 -7.69 -10.93 5.62
CA ILE A 273 -7.48 -11.55 6.93
C ILE A 273 -8.81 -11.67 7.64
N ARG A 274 -9.18 -12.90 8.03
CA ARG A 274 -10.33 -13.17 8.90
C ARG A 274 -9.84 -13.68 10.25
N SER A 275 -10.18 -12.93 11.29
CA SER A 275 -9.84 -13.25 12.65
C SER A 275 -10.81 -14.24 13.30
N MET A 276 -10.26 -15.18 14.06
CA MET A 276 -11.00 -16.29 14.63
C MET A 276 -10.94 -16.28 16.18
N PRO A 277 -12.05 -16.51 16.90
CA PRO A 277 -12.10 -16.37 18.35
C PRO A 277 -11.51 -17.57 19.09
N THR A 278 -11.48 -18.74 18.46
CA THR A 278 -11.11 -20.02 19.09
C THR A 278 -10.08 -20.81 18.28
N SER A 279 -9.53 -20.22 17.22
CA SER A 279 -8.52 -20.85 16.35
C SER A 279 -7.59 -19.78 15.79
N ALA A 280 -6.54 -20.19 15.07
CA ALA A 280 -5.72 -19.28 14.31
C ALA A 280 -6.55 -18.49 13.28
N ASP A 281 -6.14 -17.24 13.06
CA ASP A 281 -6.65 -16.38 12.00
C ASP A 281 -6.40 -16.99 10.62
N VAL A 282 -7.28 -16.68 9.66
CA VAL A 282 -7.27 -17.28 8.33
C VAL A 282 -6.96 -16.21 7.28
N LEU A 283 -6.04 -16.53 6.37
CA LEU A 283 -5.79 -15.76 5.17
C LEU A 283 -6.64 -16.30 4.01
N LEU A 284 -7.59 -15.50 3.56
CA LEU A 284 -8.46 -15.82 2.44
C LEU A 284 -7.92 -15.17 1.16
N LYS A 285 -8.17 -15.79 0.00
CA LYS A 285 -7.76 -15.25 -1.31
C LYS A 285 -8.97 -14.98 -2.19
N THR A 286 -8.89 -13.92 -2.98
CA THR A 286 -9.82 -13.62 -4.07
C THR A 286 -9.04 -13.52 -5.38
N THR A 287 -9.70 -13.87 -6.49
CA THR A 287 -9.21 -13.69 -7.87
C THR A 287 -10.24 -12.95 -8.74
N ASN A 288 -11.37 -12.55 -8.15
CA ASN A 288 -12.49 -11.92 -8.83
C ASN A 288 -12.88 -10.57 -8.21
N GLY A 289 -11.88 -9.87 -7.67
CA GLY A 289 -12.03 -8.51 -7.15
C GLY A 289 -12.95 -8.43 -5.93
N GLY A 290 -12.87 -9.42 -5.04
CA GLY A 290 -13.59 -9.47 -3.78
C GLY A 290 -15.02 -10.03 -3.85
N ALA A 291 -15.48 -10.46 -5.03
CA ALA A 291 -16.83 -11.03 -5.16
C ALA A 291 -16.98 -12.35 -4.39
N THR A 292 -15.91 -13.16 -4.35
CA THR A 292 -15.82 -14.33 -3.47
C THR A 292 -14.42 -14.46 -2.90
N PHE A 293 -14.33 -15.07 -1.72
CA PHE A 293 -13.08 -15.43 -1.06
C PHE A 293 -13.03 -16.93 -0.81
N THR A 294 -11.92 -17.57 -1.20
CA THR A 294 -11.68 -19.00 -0.99
C THR A 294 -10.72 -19.22 0.17
N ALA A 295 -11.01 -20.21 1.01
CA ALA A 295 -10.20 -20.62 2.15
C ALA A 295 -9.19 -21.73 1.78
N PRO A 296 -8.12 -21.90 2.57
CA PRO A 296 -7.09 -20.92 2.93
C PRO A 296 -5.92 -21.01 1.96
N VAL A 297 -5.28 -19.87 1.74
CA VAL A 297 -3.85 -19.86 1.41
C VAL A 297 -3.13 -20.42 2.64
N THR A 298 -2.27 -21.43 2.48
CA THR A 298 -1.50 -22.00 3.59
C THR A 298 -0.86 -20.87 4.37
N THR A 299 -1.35 -20.58 5.58
CA THR A 299 -0.74 -19.54 6.42
C THR A 299 0.64 -20.03 6.86
N PRO A 300 1.62 -19.14 7.04
CA PRO A 300 2.91 -19.51 7.59
C PRO A 300 2.71 -20.29 8.89
N SER A 301 3.31 -21.47 9.00
CA SER A 301 3.14 -22.34 10.17
C SER A 301 3.45 -21.57 11.46
N GLY A 302 2.53 -21.58 12.42
CA GLY A 302 2.73 -21.01 13.76
C GLY A 302 2.46 -19.51 13.91
N ILE A 303 1.79 -18.86 12.93
CA ILE A 303 1.12 -17.57 13.18
C ILE A 303 -0.33 -17.84 13.56
N ASP A 304 -0.72 -17.41 14.76
CA ASP A 304 -2.08 -17.59 15.29
C ASP A 304 -2.93 -16.34 15.11
N THR A 305 -2.32 -15.16 15.16
CA THR A 305 -3.01 -13.89 14.94
C THR A 305 -2.39 -13.17 13.76
N LEU A 306 -3.20 -12.80 12.77
CA LEU A 306 -2.77 -12.09 11.57
C LEU A 306 -3.26 -10.65 11.67
N HIS A 307 -2.37 -9.69 11.42
CA HIS A 307 -2.69 -8.28 11.62
C HIS A 307 -2.77 -7.49 10.34
N THR A 308 -1.82 -7.70 9.43
CA THR A 308 -1.75 -6.99 8.15
C THR A 308 -1.38 -7.93 7.02
N VAL A 309 -1.88 -7.62 5.82
CA VAL A 309 -1.49 -8.27 4.58
C VAL A 309 -1.15 -7.22 3.52
N ASN A 310 0.02 -7.37 2.92
CA ASN A 310 0.54 -6.48 1.88
C ASN A 310 0.84 -7.30 0.64
N GLN A 311 0.30 -6.88 -0.51
CA GLN A 311 0.53 -7.53 -1.80
C GLN A 311 1.22 -6.57 -2.76
N PHE A 312 2.21 -7.08 -3.50
CA PHE A 312 2.97 -6.31 -4.47
C PHE A 312 2.76 -6.83 -5.90
N ALA A 313 3.07 -5.96 -6.88
CA ALA A 313 2.86 -6.25 -8.30
C ALA A 313 3.69 -7.45 -8.78
N ASN A 314 4.88 -7.66 -8.20
CA ASN A 314 5.76 -8.77 -8.49
C ASN A 314 5.29 -10.14 -7.93
N GLY A 315 4.10 -10.18 -7.31
CA GLY A 315 3.52 -11.39 -6.73
C GLY A 315 3.94 -11.68 -5.29
N THR A 316 4.83 -10.86 -4.72
CA THR A 316 5.21 -10.96 -3.32
C THR A 316 4.02 -10.64 -2.42
N VAL A 317 3.87 -11.43 -1.36
CA VAL A 317 2.88 -11.21 -0.30
C VAL A 317 3.62 -11.20 1.03
N ILE A 318 3.39 -10.16 1.83
CA ILE A 318 3.95 -10.04 3.18
C ILE A 318 2.80 -10.00 4.17
N VAL A 319 2.90 -10.83 5.21
CA VAL A 319 1.95 -10.92 6.30
C VAL A 319 2.68 -10.79 7.62
N ILE A 320 2.11 -10.00 8.54
CA ILE A 320 2.68 -9.79 9.86
C ILE A 320 1.64 -10.18 10.90
N GLY A 321 2.08 -10.95 11.90
CA GLY A 321 1.23 -11.58 12.89
C GLY A 321 1.94 -11.84 14.21
N ASN A 322 1.27 -12.52 15.15
CA ASN A 322 1.92 -13.11 16.32
C ASN A 322 1.73 -14.63 16.37
N THR A 323 2.71 -15.31 16.98
CA THR A 323 2.62 -16.69 17.42
C THR A 323 1.84 -16.83 18.74
N VAL A 324 1.48 -18.05 19.15
CA VAL A 324 0.86 -18.37 20.46
C VAL A 324 1.67 -17.80 21.64
N ALA A 325 3.00 -17.77 21.50
CA ALA A 325 3.91 -17.22 22.51
C ALA A 325 3.95 -15.68 22.52
N ASN A 326 3.07 -15.04 21.75
CA ASN A 326 3.01 -13.59 21.51
C ASN A 326 4.34 -13.04 20.96
N ILE A 327 5.01 -13.78 20.08
CA ILE A 327 6.20 -13.33 19.35
C ILE A 327 5.73 -12.76 18.02
N ALA A 328 6.15 -11.54 17.68
CA ALA A 328 5.84 -10.98 16.37
C ALA A 328 6.58 -11.77 15.28
N ARG A 329 5.86 -12.17 14.23
CA ARG A 329 6.39 -12.91 13.09
C ARG A 329 6.10 -12.17 11.79
N PHE A 330 7.14 -12.03 10.98
CA PHE A 330 7.07 -11.43 9.65
C PHE A 330 7.23 -12.54 8.63
N ALA A 331 6.20 -12.77 7.82
CA ALA A 331 6.22 -13.81 6.81
C ALA A 331 6.11 -13.22 5.41
N ARG A 332 6.87 -13.81 4.49
CA ARG A 332 6.99 -13.40 3.10
C ARG A 332 6.79 -14.62 2.19
N SER A 333 6.00 -14.44 1.15
CA SER A 333 5.80 -15.39 0.06
C SER A 333 6.13 -14.71 -1.27
N THR A 334 6.76 -15.43 -2.19
CA THR A 334 7.06 -14.98 -3.57
C THR A 334 6.26 -15.72 -4.62
N ASP A 335 5.33 -16.58 -4.21
CA ASP A 335 4.52 -17.44 -5.08
C ASP A 335 3.02 -17.28 -4.84
N GLY A 336 2.61 -16.08 -4.43
CA GLY A 336 1.20 -15.75 -4.20
C GLY A 336 0.58 -16.50 -3.01
N GLY A 337 1.39 -16.75 -1.98
CA GLY A 337 1.03 -17.31 -0.70
C GLY A 337 1.11 -18.84 -0.59
N LEU A 338 1.66 -19.54 -1.57
CA LEU A 338 1.73 -21.00 -1.52
C LEU A 338 2.82 -21.46 -0.53
N ASN A 339 3.99 -20.82 -0.59
CA ASN A 339 5.11 -21.06 0.32
C ASN A 339 5.51 -19.77 1.03
N TRP A 340 6.00 -19.92 2.27
CA TRP A 340 6.36 -18.81 3.13
C TRP A 340 7.74 -19.00 3.75
N VAL A 341 8.50 -17.91 3.81
CA VAL A 341 9.69 -17.75 4.64
C VAL A 341 9.33 -16.74 5.73
N TYR A 342 9.74 -16.99 6.96
CA TYR A 342 9.45 -16.09 8.06
C TYR A 342 10.67 -15.77 8.92
N THR A 343 10.59 -14.60 9.55
CA THR A 343 11.54 -14.12 10.55
C THR A 343 10.76 -13.82 11.83
N ASP A 344 11.24 -14.34 12.96
CA ASP A 344 10.71 -14.00 14.27
C ASP A 344 11.41 -12.76 14.82
N ALA A 345 10.63 -11.88 15.46
CA ALA A 345 11.18 -10.74 16.15
C ALA A 345 11.93 -11.17 17.42
N PRO A 346 12.99 -10.44 17.83
CA PRO A 346 13.69 -10.67 19.10
C PRO A 346 12.75 -10.58 20.31
N ALA A 347 13.18 -11.14 21.43
CA ALA A 347 12.43 -11.11 22.68
C ALA A 347 11.97 -9.69 23.05
N GLY A 348 10.67 -9.55 23.36
CA GLY A 348 10.05 -8.29 23.72
C GLY A 348 9.49 -7.50 22.53
N TYR A 349 9.80 -7.83 21.28
CA TYR A 349 9.06 -7.29 20.13
C TYR A 349 7.79 -8.12 19.94
N ARG A 350 6.66 -7.54 20.32
CA ARG A 350 5.34 -8.15 20.18
C ARG A 350 4.46 -7.21 19.37
N SER A 351 3.59 -7.75 18.53
CA SER A 351 2.54 -6.94 17.91
C SER A 351 1.39 -6.76 18.92
N TRP A 352 0.87 -5.55 19.04
CA TRP A 352 -0.28 -5.23 19.90
C TRP A 352 -1.58 -5.75 19.30
N TYR A 353 -2.54 -6.14 20.14
CA TYR A 353 -3.87 -6.65 19.76
C TYR A 353 -4.77 -5.62 19.05
N GLY A 354 -4.26 -4.43 18.75
CA GLY A 354 -4.86 -3.47 17.82
C GLY A 354 -3.91 -3.27 16.67
N SER A 355 -4.29 -3.77 15.49
CA SER A 355 -3.62 -3.68 14.19
C SER A 355 -2.29 -2.93 14.22
N PRO A 356 -1.13 -3.61 14.31
CA PRO A 356 0.12 -3.03 13.85
C PRO A 356 -0.15 -2.52 12.45
N SER A 357 -0.19 -1.21 12.29
CA SER A 357 -0.30 -0.66 10.97
C SER A 357 1.08 -0.81 10.34
N THR A 358 1.09 -1.54 9.24
CA THR A 358 2.27 -1.73 8.43
C THR A 358 2.11 -0.84 7.23
N LEU A 359 3.21 -0.25 6.81
CA LEU A 359 3.19 0.64 5.68
C LEU A 359 4.39 0.35 4.80
N PHE A 360 4.08 -0.06 3.59
CA PHE A 360 5.03 -0.19 2.51
C PHE A 360 4.87 1.00 1.59
N THR A 361 5.98 1.68 1.33
CA THR A 361 6.05 2.80 0.40
C THR A 361 6.40 2.33 -1.01
N ASP A 362 7.11 1.22 -1.10
CA ASP A 362 7.30 0.41 -2.30
C ASP A 362 7.39 -1.07 -1.91
N GLU A 363 7.71 -1.95 -2.86
CA GLU A 363 7.87 -3.37 -2.59
C GLU A 363 9.01 -3.68 -1.62
N ASN A 364 10.09 -2.90 -1.64
CA ASN A 364 11.30 -3.12 -0.85
C ASN A 364 11.21 -2.55 0.56
N THR A 365 10.60 -1.37 0.70
CA THR A 365 10.72 -0.53 1.88
C THR A 365 9.41 -0.48 2.65
N GLY A 366 9.45 -0.98 3.88
CA GLY A 366 8.28 -0.98 4.76
C GLY A 366 8.64 -0.79 6.21
N VAL A 367 7.72 -0.17 6.95
CA VAL A 367 7.82 0.09 8.39
C VAL A 367 6.59 -0.49 9.09
N THR A 368 6.81 -1.09 10.24
CA THR A 368 5.79 -1.56 11.17
C THR A 368 6.08 -1.04 12.56
N MET A 369 5.07 -0.51 13.22
CA MET A 369 5.18 -0.20 14.64
C MET A 369 4.74 -1.37 15.49
N MET A 370 5.52 -1.63 16.53
CA MET A 370 5.31 -2.71 17.47
C MET A 370 4.83 -2.16 18.81
N PHE A 371 4.57 -3.08 19.75
CA PHE A 371 4.22 -2.72 21.10
C PHE A 371 5.28 -1.80 21.75
N GLN A 372 4.80 -0.75 22.43
CA GLN A 372 5.59 0.30 23.08
C GLN A 372 6.36 1.21 22.11
N ASP A 373 7.64 1.39 22.35
CA ASP A 373 8.56 2.27 21.62
C ASP A 373 9.23 1.57 20.45
N LYS A 374 8.76 0.39 20.05
CA LYS A 374 9.47 -0.49 19.12
C LYS A 374 9.01 -0.27 17.68
N ILE A 375 9.98 -0.17 16.79
CA ILE A 375 9.76 -0.03 15.34
C ILE A 375 10.56 -1.12 14.64
N VAL A 376 9.95 -1.70 13.61
CA VAL A 376 10.61 -2.68 12.74
C VAL A 376 10.49 -2.20 11.30
N TYR A 377 11.56 -2.35 10.53
CA TYR A 377 11.57 -1.94 9.14
C TYR A 377 12.29 -2.97 8.26
N THR A 378 11.99 -2.91 6.97
CA THR A 378 12.67 -3.67 5.91
C THR A 378 12.98 -2.73 4.75
N THR A 379 14.07 -3.00 4.03
CA THR A 379 14.48 -2.28 2.82
C THR A 379 14.77 -3.26 1.67
N ASP A 380 14.37 -4.52 1.82
CA ASP A 380 14.71 -5.64 0.93
C ASP A 380 13.51 -6.59 0.74
N GLN A 381 12.30 -6.04 0.65
CA GLN A 381 11.07 -6.81 0.38
C GLN A 381 10.72 -7.79 1.50
N GLY A 382 11.07 -7.47 2.75
CA GLY A 382 10.83 -8.33 3.89
C GLY A 382 11.69 -9.59 3.92
N VAL A 383 12.81 -9.62 3.18
CA VAL A 383 13.82 -10.69 3.28
C VAL A 383 14.53 -10.58 4.62
N THR A 384 14.93 -9.37 5.02
CA THR A 384 15.43 -9.06 6.35
C THR A 384 14.58 -8.00 7.03
N TRP A 385 14.55 -8.07 8.36
CA TRP A 385 13.85 -7.13 9.23
C TRP A 385 14.82 -6.58 10.26
N ASN A 386 14.87 -5.25 10.33
CA ASN A 386 15.74 -4.50 11.24
C ASN A 386 14.89 -3.84 12.33
N PHE A 387 15.50 -3.63 13.49
CA PHE A 387 14.80 -3.24 14.71
C PHE A 387 15.37 -1.93 15.25
N THR A 388 14.49 -0.99 15.59
CA THR A 388 14.84 0.33 16.13
C THR A 388 13.77 0.79 17.12
N THR A 389 13.95 1.95 17.75
CA THR A 389 12.99 2.50 18.71
C THR A 389 12.60 3.94 18.38
N THR A 390 11.45 4.36 18.91
CA THR A 390 11.00 5.75 18.83
C THR A 390 11.90 6.66 19.68
N PRO A 391 12.05 7.96 19.33
CA PRO A 391 12.74 8.93 20.17
C PRO A 391 11.92 9.37 21.40
N LEU A 392 10.70 8.85 21.60
CA LEU A 392 9.79 9.30 22.63
C LEU A 392 10.02 8.53 23.95
N LEU A 393 10.43 9.25 25.00
CA LEU A 393 10.92 8.70 26.28
C LEU A 393 9.84 8.19 27.27
N SER A 394 8.82 7.42 26.83
CA SER A 394 7.83 6.87 27.77
C SER A 394 7.41 5.44 27.47
N ALA A 395 7.29 4.63 28.53
CA ALA A 395 6.94 3.22 28.51
C ALA A 395 5.46 2.92 28.20
N THR A 396 4.66 3.95 27.90
CA THR A 396 3.21 3.86 27.66
C THR A 396 2.79 4.37 26.27
N HIS A 397 3.73 4.59 25.36
CA HIS A 397 3.40 4.93 23.98
C HIS A 397 2.80 3.70 23.29
N TYR A 398 1.53 3.80 22.92
CA TYR A 398 0.91 2.86 21.99
C TYR A 398 0.83 3.59 20.67
N GLY A 399 1.77 3.30 19.79
CA GLY A 399 1.79 3.88 18.47
C GLY A 399 0.76 3.23 17.54
N ARG A 400 0.18 4.03 16.64
CA ARG A 400 -0.44 3.53 15.41
C ARG A 400 0.38 4.06 14.24
N VAL A 401 0.77 3.23 13.29
CA VAL A 401 1.27 3.78 12.02
C VAL A 401 0.07 4.43 11.35
N LEU A 402 0.14 5.74 11.19
CA LEU A 402 -0.98 6.51 10.68
C LEU A 402 -0.66 7.07 9.28
N GLY A 403 0.51 6.85 8.69
CA GLY A 403 0.76 7.24 7.29
C GLY A 403 2.25 7.24 6.88
N ALA A 404 2.55 7.40 5.60
CA ALA A 404 3.92 7.55 5.10
C ALA A 404 3.88 8.37 3.81
N ALA A 405 4.91 9.20 3.67
CA ALA A 405 5.04 10.16 2.59
C ALA A 405 6.21 9.72 1.71
N GLN A 406 5.97 9.34 0.47
CA GLN A 406 7.07 9.13 -0.47
C GLN A 406 7.62 10.49 -0.90
N LEU A 407 8.93 10.71 -0.74
CA LEU A 407 9.60 11.83 -1.42
C LEU A 407 9.56 11.58 -2.94
N PRO A 408 9.27 12.60 -3.77
CA PRO A 408 9.59 12.50 -5.17
C PRO A 408 11.11 12.36 -5.36
N LEU A 409 11.51 11.66 -6.42
CA LEU A 409 12.88 11.72 -6.95
C LEU A 409 13.21 13.21 -7.18
N THR A 410 14.19 13.73 -6.43
CA THR A 410 14.77 15.06 -6.71
C THR A 410 15.71 14.98 -7.90
#